data_AF-A0A6M0F7Y4-F1
#
_entry.id   AF-A0A6M0F7Y4-F1
#
_cell.length_a   1.000
_cell.length_b   1.000
_cell.length_c   1.000
_cell.angle_alpha   90.00
_cell.angle_beta   90.00
_cell.angle_gamma   90.00
#
_symmetry.space_group_name_H-M   'P 1'
#
loop_
_entity.id
_entity.type
_entity.pdbx_description
1 polymer ?
#
loop_
_entity_poly.entity_id
_entity_poly.type
_entity_poly.pdbx_seq_one_letter_code
_entity_poly.pdbx_strand_id
1 'polypeptide(L)'
;YIYQEVIDQGGEPIQASEYFQNGDVTEFKYSVKLSETFFQGKLASLKTFGEAWDLMPSDSAIVFVDNHDNQRGHGGGGHILTHKDGILYDLANVFMLAWPYGYPRVMSSYAFTTESQGPPSDPGGRTHDIYGAEGKPNCFKEWKCEHRWRSITNMVAFRNATASNFFTTDWWSNGNNQIAFGRGDKGFVVINREKHPLQRAFQTSLPAGIYCNVIDGDVSEDGSQCTGSTVTVDDEGRAEISVPFRNAVAVHVGAKLSW
;
A
#
# COMPACT_ATOMS: atom_id res chain seq x y z
N TYR A 1 -14.96 -16.26 -7.76
CA TYR A 1 -13.72 -15.56 -8.12
C TYR A 1 -12.58 -16.54 -8.01
N ILE A 2 -11.71 -16.61 -9.02
CA ILE A 2 -10.57 -17.52 -9.09
C ILE A 2 -9.36 -16.65 -9.43
N TYR A 3 -8.25 -16.91 -8.75
CA TYR A 3 -6.94 -16.45 -9.18
C TYR A 3 -5.94 -17.61 -9.11
N GLN A 4 -4.86 -17.52 -9.87
CA GLN A 4 -3.89 -18.59 -10.07
C GLN A 4 -2.51 -18.11 -9.63
N GLU A 5 -1.82 -18.91 -8.83
CA GLU A 5 -0.43 -18.66 -8.49
C GLU A 5 0.48 -19.16 -9.62
N VAL A 6 1.10 -18.20 -10.32
CA VAL A 6 2.09 -18.46 -11.37
C VAL A 6 3.26 -17.53 -11.11
N ILE A 7 4.42 -18.11 -10.81
CA ILE A 7 5.67 -17.36 -10.64
C ILE A 7 6.31 -17.26 -12.02
N ASP A 8 6.24 -16.07 -12.62
CA ASP A 8 6.86 -15.76 -13.91
C ASP A 8 7.61 -14.42 -13.81
N GLN A 9 8.93 -14.49 -13.74
CA GLN A 9 9.81 -13.30 -13.72
C GLN A 9 10.34 -12.95 -15.12
N GLY A 10 9.83 -13.61 -16.18
CA GLY A 10 10.32 -13.54 -17.55
C GLY A 10 11.37 -14.60 -17.88
N GLY A 11 11.36 -15.08 -19.12
CA GLY A 11 12.32 -16.08 -19.62
C GLY A 11 11.97 -17.54 -19.28
N GLU A 12 10.83 -17.77 -18.63
CA GLU A 12 10.32 -19.12 -18.31
C GLU A 12 9.65 -19.78 -19.53
N PRO A 13 9.67 -21.12 -19.66
CA PRO A 13 8.99 -21.81 -20.76
C PRO A 13 7.46 -21.81 -20.61
N ILE A 14 6.94 -21.58 -19.40
CA ILE A 14 5.51 -21.45 -19.09
C ILE A 14 5.28 -20.03 -18.62
N GLN A 15 4.36 -19.34 -19.29
CA GLN A 15 4.13 -17.90 -19.11
C GLN A 15 2.83 -17.65 -18.33
N ALA A 16 2.81 -16.60 -17.51
CA ALA A 16 1.60 -16.19 -16.79
C ALA A 16 0.40 -15.92 -17.74
N SER A 17 0.67 -15.45 -18.96
CA SER A 17 -0.34 -15.15 -19.97
C SER A 17 -1.14 -16.36 -20.47
N GLU A 18 -0.62 -17.58 -20.31
CA GLU A 18 -1.34 -18.81 -20.66
C GLU A 18 -2.57 -19.04 -19.76
N TYR A 19 -2.63 -18.36 -18.61
CA TYR A 19 -3.62 -18.57 -17.56
C TYR A 19 -4.70 -17.48 -17.49
N PHE A 20 -4.59 -16.38 -18.25
CA PHE A 20 -5.53 -15.24 -18.16
C PHE A 20 -6.99 -15.65 -18.48
N GLN A 21 -7.19 -16.63 -19.35
CA GLN A 21 -8.52 -17.13 -19.70
C GLN A 21 -9.24 -17.86 -18.55
N ASN A 22 -8.51 -18.29 -17.52
CA ASN A 22 -9.04 -19.06 -16.39
C ASN A 22 -9.37 -18.18 -15.16
N GLY A 23 -8.93 -16.92 -15.16
CA GLY A 23 -9.04 -15.98 -14.05
C GLY A 23 -7.75 -15.18 -13.85
N ASP A 24 -7.71 -14.38 -12.79
CA ASP A 24 -6.56 -13.50 -12.50
C ASP A 24 -5.31 -14.32 -12.13
N VAL A 25 -4.15 -13.71 -12.24
CA VAL A 25 -2.85 -14.36 -12.02
C VAL A 25 -1.99 -13.51 -11.08
N THR A 26 -1.23 -14.16 -10.21
CA THR A 26 -0.27 -13.46 -9.34
C THR A 26 0.84 -12.78 -10.14
N GLU A 27 0.93 -11.46 -10.05
CA GLU A 27 1.97 -10.67 -10.71
C GLU A 27 3.20 -10.52 -9.79
N PHE A 28 4.05 -11.55 -9.77
CA PHE A 28 5.24 -11.57 -8.91
C PHE A 28 6.28 -10.49 -9.27
N LYS A 29 6.32 -10.01 -10.53
CA LYS A 29 7.22 -8.91 -10.90
C LYS A 29 6.84 -7.61 -10.17
N TYR A 30 5.56 -7.44 -9.80
CA TYR A 30 5.11 -6.29 -9.01
C TYR A 30 5.82 -6.25 -7.65
N SER A 31 5.81 -7.36 -6.90
CA SER A 31 6.44 -7.49 -5.59
C SER A 31 7.95 -7.22 -5.66
N VAL A 32 8.63 -7.81 -6.64
CA VAL A 32 10.09 -7.65 -6.84
C VAL A 32 10.43 -6.20 -7.21
N LYS A 33 9.85 -5.67 -8.29
CA LYS A 33 10.18 -4.33 -8.81
C LYS A 33 9.81 -3.22 -7.82
N LEU A 34 8.71 -3.38 -7.07
CA LEU A 34 8.34 -2.44 -6.01
C LEU A 34 9.39 -2.45 -4.89
N SER A 35 9.80 -3.63 -4.42
CA SER A 35 10.81 -3.78 -3.37
C SER A 35 12.16 -3.20 -3.78
N GLU A 36 12.64 -3.52 -4.99
CA GLU A 36 13.87 -2.94 -5.55
C GLU A 36 13.82 -1.41 -5.59
N THR A 37 12.68 -0.85 -6.01
CA THR A 37 12.49 0.61 -6.10
C THR A 37 12.53 1.28 -4.73
N PHE A 38 11.96 0.65 -3.70
CA PHE A 38 11.94 1.19 -2.34
C PHE A 38 13.26 1.02 -1.59
N PHE A 39 14.00 -0.07 -1.81
CA PHE A 39 15.30 -0.29 -1.20
C PHE A 39 16.42 0.53 -1.87
N GLN A 40 16.49 0.47 -3.20
CA GLN A 40 17.68 0.91 -3.94
C GLN A 40 17.35 1.94 -5.03
N GLY A 41 16.11 1.93 -5.52
CA GLY A 41 15.65 2.84 -6.57
C GLY A 41 15.15 4.20 -6.07
N LYS A 42 14.51 4.89 -7.02
CA LYS A 42 13.88 6.21 -6.85
C LYS A 42 12.38 6.08 -6.96
N LEU A 43 11.63 6.60 -5.99
CA LEU A 43 10.16 6.60 -6.06
C LEU A 43 9.64 7.36 -7.29
N ALA A 44 10.36 8.38 -7.77
CA ALA A 44 10.03 9.12 -8.98
C ALA A 44 9.86 8.23 -10.24
N SER A 45 10.55 7.08 -10.29
CA SER A 45 10.43 6.14 -11.41
C SER A 45 9.06 5.47 -11.48
N LEU A 46 8.32 5.41 -10.36
CA LEU A 46 7.02 4.75 -10.27
C LEU A 46 5.91 5.45 -11.08
N LYS A 47 6.19 6.60 -11.70
CA LYS A 47 5.24 7.35 -12.55
C LYS A 47 4.55 6.48 -13.60
N THR A 48 5.22 5.44 -14.09
CA THR A 48 4.71 4.53 -15.11
C THR A 48 4.62 3.08 -14.63
N PHE A 49 4.61 2.84 -13.31
CA PHE A 49 4.58 1.49 -12.74
C PHE A 49 3.31 0.74 -13.17
N GLY A 50 3.45 -0.47 -13.70
CA GLY A 50 2.35 -1.17 -14.38
C GLY A 50 2.84 -1.88 -15.64
N GLU A 51 1.98 -1.97 -16.65
CA GLU A 51 2.26 -2.61 -17.94
C GLU A 51 3.52 -2.06 -18.63
N ALA A 52 3.82 -0.76 -18.50
CA ALA A 52 5.03 -0.15 -19.06
C ALA A 52 6.34 -0.68 -18.42
N TRP A 53 6.24 -1.42 -17.30
CA TRP A 53 7.34 -2.09 -16.62
C TRP A 53 7.39 -3.59 -16.93
N ASP A 54 6.72 -4.03 -18.00
CA ASP A 54 6.58 -5.45 -18.37
C ASP A 54 5.82 -6.26 -17.31
N LEU A 55 4.89 -5.60 -16.63
CA LEU A 55 3.86 -6.28 -15.85
C LEU A 55 2.68 -6.66 -16.78
N MET A 56 1.90 -7.65 -16.39
CA MET A 56 0.71 -8.11 -17.08
C MET A 56 -0.40 -7.04 -17.13
N PRO A 57 -1.46 -7.24 -17.93
CA PRO A 57 -2.60 -6.34 -17.92
C PRO A 57 -3.16 -6.13 -16.52
N SER A 58 -3.45 -4.88 -16.16
CA SER A 58 -3.91 -4.54 -14.79
C SER A 58 -5.18 -5.28 -14.38
N ASP A 59 -6.06 -5.60 -15.32
CA ASP A 59 -7.33 -6.30 -15.08
C ASP A 59 -7.18 -7.82 -14.91
N SER A 60 -5.96 -8.35 -15.10
CA SER A 60 -5.61 -9.76 -14.93
C SER A 60 -4.72 -10.02 -13.71
N ALA A 61 -4.28 -8.97 -13.00
CA ALA A 61 -3.20 -9.05 -12.02
C ALA A 61 -3.69 -9.09 -10.56
N ILE A 62 -3.30 -10.12 -9.80
CA ILE A 62 -3.24 -10.09 -8.34
C ILE A 62 -1.89 -9.56 -7.91
N VAL A 63 -1.88 -8.45 -7.18
CA VAL A 63 -0.65 -7.77 -6.74
C VAL A 63 -0.52 -7.78 -5.23
N PHE A 64 0.72 -7.73 -4.75
CA PHE A 64 1.04 -7.72 -3.34
C PHE A 64 2.44 -7.14 -3.12
N VAL A 65 2.69 -6.57 -1.94
CA VAL A 65 4.06 -6.19 -1.54
C VAL A 65 4.89 -7.46 -1.30
N ASP A 66 4.34 -8.40 -0.55
CA ASP A 66 4.87 -9.73 -0.26
C ASP A 66 3.76 -10.78 -0.20
N ASN A 67 4.14 -12.05 -0.28
CA ASN A 67 3.28 -13.19 0.03
C ASN A 67 3.96 -14.09 1.07
N HIS A 68 3.28 -15.17 1.45
CA HIS A 68 3.80 -16.10 2.46
C HIS A 68 5.11 -16.82 2.06
N ASP A 69 5.39 -16.99 0.78
CA ASP A 69 6.63 -17.61 0.29
C ASP A 69 7.79 -16.62 0.27
N ASN A 70 7.61 -15.49 -0.43
CA ASN A 70 8.71 -14.59 -0.73
C ASN A 70 9.14 -13.73 0.47
N GLN A 71 8.27 -13.53 1.47
CA GLN A 71 8.67 -12.96 2.76
C GLN A 71 9.64 -13.87 3.55
N ARG A 72 9.80 -15.12 3.10
CA ARG A 72 10.67 -16.15 3.69
C ARG A 72 11.76 -16.64 2.74
N GLY A 73 11.93 -16.01 1.57
CA GLY A 73 12.96 -16.38 0.58
C GLY A 73 12.54 -17.49 -0.40
N HIS A 74 11.30 -17.94 -0.37
CA HIS A 74 10.75 -18.89 -1.33
C HIS A 74 10.07 -18.16 -2.51
N GLY A 75 10.00 -18.79 -3.68
CA GLY A 75 9.29 -18.23 -4.85
C GLY A 75 10.10 -17.25 -5.71
N GLY A 76 11.40 -17.10 -5.44
CA GLY A 76 12.35 -16.38 -6.29
C GLY A 76 12.31 -14.85 -6.14
N GLY A 77 13.46 -14.23 -6.44
CA GLY A 77 13.61 -12.78 -6.59
C GLY A 77 13.99 -12.00 -5.34
N GLY A 78 15.16 -11.36 -5.40
CA GLY A 78 15.50 -10.12 -4.70
C GLY A 78 15.37 -10.05 -3.18
N HIS A 79 15.58 -8.84 -2.65
CA HIS A 79 15.25 -8.49 -1.27
C HIS A 79 13.83 -7.94 -1.26
N ILE A 80 12.87 -8.74 -0.77
CA ILE A 80 11.45 -8.38 -0.73
C ILE A 80 11.15 -7.57 0.53
N LEU A 81 10.35 -6.52 0.39
CA LEU A 81 9.80 -5.76 1.52
C LEU A 81 8.82 -6.61 2.32
N THR A 82 8.98 -6.68 3.63
CA THR A 82 8.10 -7.42 4.54
C THR A 82 7.78 -6.60 5.77
N HIS A 83 6.91 -7.11 6.65
CA HIS A 83 6.65 -6.51 7.96
C HIS A 83 7.92 -6.28 8.81
N LYS A 84 9.05 -6.92 8.50
CA LYS A 84 10.34 -6.74 9.20
C LYS A 84 11.01 -5.41 8.84
N ASP A 85 10.63 -4.78 7.74
CA ASP A 85 11.19 -3.52 7.24
C ASP A 85 10.50 -2.27 7.81
N GLY A 86 9.49 -2.46 8.67
CA GLY A 86 8.79 -1.40 9.39
C GLY A 86 8.24 -0.33 8.45
N ILE A 87 8.69 0.90 8.63
CA ILE A 87 8.17 2.06 7.88
C ILE A 87 8.33 1.95 6.36
N LEU A 88 9.33 1.22 5.86
CA LEU A 88 9.48 1.00 4.41
C LEU A 88 8.33 0.14 3.86
N TYR A 89 7.91 -0.87 4.62
CA TYR A 89 6.78 -1.73 4.27
C TYR A 89 5.44 -0.99 4.35
N ASP A 90 5.28 -0.11 5.34
CA ASP A 90 4.14 0.82 5.43
C ASP A 90 4.02 1.67 4.16
N LEU A 91 5.10 2.38 3.78
CA LEU A 91 5.07 3.28 2.62
C LEU A 91 4.85 2.53 1.29
N ALA A 92 5.36 1.31 1.17
CA ALA A 92 5.12 0.47 -0.01
C ALA A 92 3.65 0.01 -0.10
N ASN A 93 3.01 -0.32 1.02
CA ASN A 93 1.58 -0.62 1.05
C ASN A 93 0.74 0.63 0.77
N VAL A 94 1.13 1.82 1.29
CA VAL A 94 0.48 3.10 0.96
C VAL A 94 0.52 3.32 -0.56
N PHE A 95 1.68 3.13 -1.20
CA PHE A 95 1.79 3.23 -2.65
C PHE A 95 0.92 2.19 -3.37
N MET A 96 1.01 0.90 -3.01
CA MET A 96 0.23 -0.17 -3.65
C MET A 96 -1.28 0.09 -3.59
N LEU A 97 -1.77 0.52 -2.44
CA LEU A 97 -3.20 0.74 -2.23
C LEU A 97 -3.69 2.02 -2.94
N ALA A 98 -2.86 3.06 -3.04
CA ALA A 98 -3.17 4.28 -3.78
C ALA A 98 -3.07 4.12 -5.31
N TRP A 99 -2.15 3.29 -5.79
CA TRP A 99 -1.80 3.17 -7.21
C TRP A 99 -2.88 2.36 -7.98
N PRO A 100 -3.39 2.86 -9.11
CA PRO A 100 -4.46 2.20 -9.88
C PRO A 100 -3.91 1.09 -10.78
N TYR A 101 -3.38 0.04 -10.17
CA TYR A 101 -2.95 -1.17 -10.87
C TYR A 101 -3.33 -2.42 -10.07
N GLY A 102 -3.79 -3.46 -10.77
CA GLY A 102 -4.10 -4.77 -10.21
C GLY A 102 -5.19 -4.80 -9.15
N TYR A 103 -5.42 -6.00 -8.63
CA TYR A 103 -6.20 -6.25 -7.44
C TYR A 103 -5.27 -6.58 -6.26
N PRO A 104 -5.04 -5.63 -5.33
CA PRO A 104 -4.08 -5.82 -4.26
C PRO A 104 -4.56 -6.77 -3.17
N ARG A 105 -3.66 -7.63 -2.71
CA ARG A 105 -3.81 -8.48 -1.54
C ARG A 105 -2.85 -8.03 -0.45
N VAL A 106 -3.38 -7.51 0.66
CA VAL A 106 -2.59 -7.18 1.85
C VAL A 106 -2.21 -8.47 2.58
N MET A 107 -0.92 -8.65 2.86
CA MET A 107 -0.44 -9.78 3.65
C MET A 107 -0.76 -9.59 5.13
N SER A 108 -0.99 -10.70 5.84
CA SER A 108 -1.16 -10.71 7.30
C SER A 108 -0.33 -11.85 7.89
N SER A 109 0.80 -11.51 8.49
CA SER A 109 1.83 -12.46 8.90
C SER A 109 1.78 -12.76 10.39
N TYR A 110 2.61 -13.72 10.77
CA TYR A 110 3.09 -13.91 12.14
C TYR A 110 4.61 -13.67 12.19
N ALA A 111 5.16 -13.50 13.39
CA ALA A 111 6.59 -13.34 13.62
C ALA A 111 7.31 -14.68 13.45
N PHE A 112 8.34 -14.70 12.60
CA PHE A 112 9.20 -15.87 12.40
C PHE A 112 10.67 -15.46 12.29
N THR A 113 11.56 -16.33 12.77
CA THR A 113 13.02 -16.17 12.71
C THR A 113 13.66 -17.05 11.62
N THR A 114 13.04 -18.17 11.26
CA THR A 114 13.50 -19.05 10.17
C THR A 114 12.45 -19.19 9.07
N GLU A 115 12.88 -19.59 7.88
CA GLU A 115 12.01 -19.79 6.72
C GLU A 115 10.95 -20.88 6.93
N SER A 116 11.29 -21.91 7.71
CA SER A 116 10.43 -23.07 7.95
C SER A 116 9.63 -22.98 9.26
N GLN A 117 9.66 -21.85 9.97
CA GLN A 117 8.96 -21.72 11.24
C GLN A 117 7.44 -21.66 11.02
N GLY A 118 6.73 -22.59 11.66
CA GLY A 118 5.27 -22.58 11.72
C GLY A 118 4.69 -21.36 12.47
N PRO A 119 3.36 -21.21 12.47
CA PRO A 119 2.70 -20.13 13.21
C PRO A 119 2.95 -20.25 14.72
N PRO A 120 2.74 -19.18 15.50
CA PRO A 120 2.82 -19.23 16.95
C PRO A 120 1.93 -20.34 17.50
N SER A 121 2.51 -21.28 18.24
CA SER A 121 1.85 -22.52 18.66
C SER A 121 2.35 -22.95 20.03
N ASP A 122 1.49 -23.68 20.75
CA ASP A 122 1.85 -24.31 22.03
C ASP A 122 2.78 -25.52 21.83
N PRO A 123 3.35 -26.11 22.91
CA PRO A 123 4.23 -27.28 22.79
C PRO A 123 3.56 -28.52 22.18
N GLY A 124 2.22 -28.57 22.13
CA GLY A 124 1.45 -29.63 21.49
C GLY A 124 1.18 -29.40 20.00
N GLY A 125 1.65 -28.28 19.44
CA GLY A 125 1.47 -27.91 18.03
C GLY A 125 0.14 -27.25 17.72
N ARG A 126 -0.67 -26.88 18.73
CA ARG A 126 -1.88 -26.09 18.49
C ARG A 126 -1.49 -24.63 18.30
N THR A 127 -1.89 -24.06 17.18
CA THR A 127 -1.72 -22.62 16.90
C THR A 127 -2.43 -21.77 17.96
N HIS A 128 -1.74 -20.74 18.44
CA HIS A 128 -2.28 -19.79 19.41
C HIS A 128 -3.51 -19.07 18.84
N ASP A 129 -4.50 -18.85 19.70
CA ASP A 129 -5.70 -18.10 19.30
C ASP A 129 -5.35 -16.62 19.07
N ILE A 130 -5.92 -16.02 18.02
CA ILE A 130 -5.74 -14.60 17.74
C ILE A 130 -6.51 -13.72 18.75
N TYR A 131 -7.62 -14.20 19.32
CA TYR A 131 -8.39 -13.52 20.35
C TYR A 131 -8.24 -14.23 21.68
N GLY A 132 -7.72 -13.51 22.69
CA GLY A 132 -7.67 -14.00 24.07
C GLY A 132 -9.00 -13.81 24.80
N ALA A 133 -9.04 -14.21 26.09
CA ALA A 133 -10.22 -14.13 26.94
C ALA A 133 -10.79 -12.70 27.12
N GLU A 134 -9.97 -11.67 26.93
CA GLU A 134 -10.37 -10.25 27.01
C GLU A 134 -10.96 -9.70 25.70
N GLY A 135 -11.11 -10.52 24.66
CA GLY A 135 -11.65 -10.11 23.35
C GLY A 135 -10.76 -9.18 22.54
N LYS A 136 -9.56 -8.83 23.04
CA LYS A 136 -8.57 -8.05 22.29
C LYS A 136 -7.76 -8.97 21.36
N PRO A 137 -7.53 -8.57 20.10
CA PRO A 137 -6.70 -9.34 19.19
C PRO A 137 -5.23 -9.25 19.64
N ASN A 138 -4.55 -10.39 19.64
CA ASN A 138 -3.14 -10.54 19.98
C ASN A 138 -2.25 -10.12 18.79
N CYS A 139 -2.40 -8.87 18.36
CA CYS A 139 -1.69 -8.30 17.22
C CYS A 139 -0.44 -7.53 17.64
N PHE A 140 0.36 -7.16 16.64
CA PHE A 140 1.56 -6.32 16.76
C PHE A 140 2.71 -6.96 17.56
N LYS A 141 2.65 -8.27 17.80
CA LYS A 141 3.69 -9.06 18.48
C LYS A 141 3.98 -10.35 17.73
N GLU A 142 3.39 -11.46 18.18
CA GLU A 142 3.52 -12.78 17.54
C GLU A 142 2.67 -12.84 16.27
N TRP A 143 1.43 -12.34 16.30
CA TRP A 143 0.68 -12.02 15.09
C TRP A 143 0.99 -10.58 14.70
N LYS A 144 1.37 -10.35 13.44
CA LYS A 144 1.76 -9.01 12.96
C LYS A 144 0.55 -8.16 12.64
N CYS A 145 -0.47 -8.78 12.03
CA CYS A 145 -1.74 -8.14 11.70
C CYS A 145 -1.56 -6.84 10.91
N GLU A 146 -0.75 -6.87 9.85
CA GLU A 146 -0.45 -5.72 8.99
C GLU A 146 -1.74 -5.12 8.41
N HIS A 147 -2.76 -5.95 8.17
CA HIS A 147 -4.11 -5.51 7.81
C HIS A 147 -4.82 -4.62 8.85
N ARG A 148 -4.28 -4.47 10.07
CA ARG A 148 -4.75 -3.59 11.15
C ARG A 148 -3.81 -2.42 11.43
N TRP A 149 -2.69 -2.32 10.70
CA TRP A 149 -1.82 -1.16 10.81
C TRP A 149 -2.59 0.01 10.20
N ARG A 150 -2.76 1.11 10.96
CA ARG A 150 -3.66 2.22 10.58
C ARG A 150 -3.42 2.69 9.15
N SER A 151 -2.17 2.94 8.78
CA SER A 151 -1.73 3.28 7.43
C SER A 151 -2.30 2.33 6.37
N ILE A 152 -2.18 1.02 6.57
CA ILE A 152 -2.62 -0.01 5.63
C ILE A 152 -4.15 -0.11 5.62
N THR A 153 -4.79 -0.22 6.78
CA THR A 153 -6.25 -0.31 6.89
C THR A 153 -6.94 0.90 6.25
N ASN A 154 -6.46 2.10 6.54
CA ASN A 154 -7.05 3.33 6.02
C ASN A 154 -6.75 3.54 4.53
N MET A 155 -5.61 3.03 4.04
CA MET A 155 -5.35 3.05 2.60
C MET A 155 -6.19 2.04 1.81
N VAL A 156 -6.71 0.98 2.45
CA VAL A 156 -7.78 0.16 1.86
C VAL A 156 -9.04 1.01 1.69
N ALA A 157 -9.40 1.83 2.68
CA ALA A 157 -10.52 2.77 2.57
C ALA A 157 -10.28 3.85 1.50
N PHE A 158 -9.05 4.37 1.38
CA PHE A 158 -8.65 5.27 0.29
C PHE A 158 -8.87 4.60 -1.08
N ARG A 159 -8.41 3.36 -1.27
CA ARG A 159 -8.59 2.62 -2.53
C ARG A 159 -10.07 2.47 -2.87
N ASN A 160 -10.90 2.15 -1.89
CA ASN A 160 -12.35 2.04 -2.07
C ASN A 160 -12.99 3.38 -2.45
N ALA A 161 -12.63 4.46 -1.76
CA ALA A 161 -13.15 5.81 -2.03
C ALA A 161 -12.73 6.37 -3.40
N THR A 162 -11.62 5.87 -3.94
CA THR A 162 -11.05 6.29 -5.24
C THR A 162 -11.34 5.31 -6.38
N ALA A 163 -12.09 4.24 -6.14
CA ALA A 163 -12.33 3.17 -7.11
C ALA A 163 -13.00 3.64 -8.41
N SER A 164 -13.81 4.69 -8.34
CA SER A 164 -14.48 5.28 -9.53
C SER A 164 -13.54 6.06 -10.46
N ASN A 165 -12.30 6.32 -10.05
CA ASN A 165 -11.28 6.97 -10.87
C ASN A 165 -10.01 6.13 -10.87
N PHE A 166 -9.90 5.18 -11.81
CA PHE A 166 -8.80 4.22 -11.89
C PHE A 166 -7.64 4.68 -12.77
N PHE A 167 -7.24 5.95 -12.63
CA PHE A 167 -6.02 6.50 -13.21
C PHE A 167 -5.38 7.51 -12.26
N THR A 168 -4.12 7.87 -12.51
CA THR A 168 -3.43 8.89 -11.73
C THR A 168 -3.57 10.27 -12.34
N THR A 169 -3.78 11.29 -11.51
CA THR A 169 -3.72 12.71 -11.88
C THR A 169 -2.61 13.41 -11.12
N ASP A 170 -2.30 14.65 -11.50
CA ASP A 170 -1.51 15.58 -10.66
C ASP A 170 -0.15 15.02 -10.20
N TRP A 171 0.48 14.17 -11.03
CA TRP A 171 1.76 13.54 -10.67
C TRP A 171 2.84 14.59 -10.44
N TRP A 172 3.50 14.51 -9.29
CA TRP A 172 4.68 15.28 -8.95
C TRP A 172 5.77 14.37 -8.37
N SER A 173 7.02 14.72 -8.62
CA SER A 173 8.16 14.15 -7.91
C SER A 173 9.27 15.18 -7.75
N ASN A 174 10.13 14.99 -6.74
CA ASN A 174 11.40 15.71 -6.64
C ASN A 174 12.51 15.11 -7.55
N GLY A 175 12.18 14.17 -8.44
CA GLY A 175 13.15 13.40 -9.24
C GLY A 175 13.90 12.31 -8.46
N ASN A 176 13.53 12.08 -7.19
CA ASN A 176 14.14 11.09 -6.29
C ASN A 176 13.06 10.37 -5.45
N ASN A 177 13.04 10.56 -4.12
CA ASN A 177 12.22 9.77 -3.19
C ASN A 177 11.07 10.54 -2.53
N GLN A 178 10.66 11.65 -3.13
CA GLN A 178 9.39 12.31 -2.82
C GLN A 178 8.50 12.27 -4.05
N ILE A 179 7.29 11.74 -3.89
CA ILE A 179 6.27 11.68 -4.93
C ILE A 179 4.92 12.12 -4.38
N ALA A 180 4.07 12.63 -5.27
CA ALA A 180 2.67 12.89 -5.00
C ALA A 180 1.84 12.62 -6.25
N PHE A 181 0.59 12.20 -6.07
CA PHE A 181 -0.36 12.04 -7.16
C PHE A 181 -1.79 11.99 -6.64
N GLY A 182 -2.72 12.34 -7.51
CA GLY A 182 -4.16 12.25 -7.29
C GLY A 182 -4.78 11.02 -7.93
N ARG A 183 -6.03 10.76 -7.52
CA ARG A 183 -7.01 9.87 -8.16
C ARG A 183 -8.18 10.73 -8.64
N GLY A 184 -7.84 11.77 -9.41
CA GLY A 184 -8.71 12.90 -9.76
C GLY A 184 -9.31 13.56 -8.53
N ASP A 185 -10.61 13.83 -8.59
CA ASP A 185 -11.38 14.49 -7.54
C ASP A 185 -11.71 13.59 -6.33
N LYS A 186 -11.16 12.37 -6.27
CA LYS A 186 -11.51 11.37 -5.24
C LYS A 186 -10.49 11.25 -4.11
N GLY A 187 -9.21 11.49 -4.38
CA GLY A 187 -8.15 11.33 -3.38
C GLY A 187 -6.81 11.84 -3.85
N PHE A 188 -5.92 12.13 -2.90
CA PHE A 188 -4.57 12.61 -3.14
C PHE A 188 -3.60 12.01 -2.11
N VAL A 189 -2.41 11.61 -2.55
CA VAL A 189 -1.38 11.00 -1.71
C VAL A 189 -0.02 11.68 -1.94
N VAL A 190 0.75 11.83 -0.86
CA VAL A 190 2.13 12.29 -0.86
C VAL A 190 2.97 11.29 -0.07
N ILE A 191 4.08 10.81 -0.65
CA ILE A 191 5.02 9.89 -0.01
C ILE A 191 6.39 10.54 0.04
N ASN A 192 7.01 10.57 1.22
CA ASN A 192 8.36 11.09 1.45
C ASN A 192 9.26 9.99 2.04
N ARG A 193 10.07 9.33 1.23
CA ARG A 193 11.10 8.36 1.67
C ARG A 193 12.50 9.00 1.80
N GLU A 194 12.61 10.33 1.68
CA GLU A 194 13.86 11.04 1.91
C GLU A 194 14.23 11.08 3.41
N LYS A 195 15.43 11.58 3.70
CA LYS A 195 15.95 11.80 5.06
C LYS A 195 15.65 13.20 5.61
N HIS A 196 14.87 14.00 4.90
CA HIS A 196 14.47 15.36 5.27
C HIS A 196 12.97 15.56 5.03
N PRO A 197 12.31 16.47 5.76
CA PRO A 197 10.89 16.74 5.58
C PRO A 197 10.60 17.37 4.21
N LEU A 198 9.35 17.23 3.77
CA LEU A 198 8.78 17.87 2.59
C LEU A 198 7.71 18.85 3.05
N GLN A 199 7.77 20.10 2.61
CA GLN A 199 6.67 21.05 2.81
C GLN A 199 6.49 21.87 1.54
N ARG A 200 5.30 21.81 0.95
CA ARG A 200 4.95 22.61 -0.24
C ARG A 200 3.46 22.61 -0.51
N ALA A 201 3.04 23.58 -1.33
CA ALA A 201 1.75 23.54 -1.99
C ALA A 201 1.75 22.52 -3.15
N PHE A 202 0.74 21.67 -3.18
CA PHE A 202 0.43 20.77 -4.28
C PHE A 202 -0.85 21.23 -4.98
N GLN A 203 -0.85 21.18 -6.31
CA GLN A 203 -2.11 21.19 -7.04
C GLN A 203 -2.75 19.80 -6.89
N THR A 204 -4.00 19.77 -6.47
CA THR A 204 -4.83 18.57 -6.46
C THR A 204 -6.05 18.83 -7.36
N SER A 205 -6.85 17.78 -7.55
CA SER A 205 -8.18 17.90 -8.17
C SER A 205 -9.31 17.75 -7.15
N LEU A 206 -8.99 17.75 -5.84
CA LEU A 206 -9.98 17.56 -4.78
C LEU A 206 -10.88 18.81 -4.64
N PRO A 207 -12.17 18.62 -4.27
CA PRO A 207 -13.01 19.73 -3.87
C PRO A 207 -12.45 20.46 -2.64
N ALA A 208 -12.67 21.77 -2.56
CA ALA A 208 -12.30 22.56 -1.39
C ALA A 208 -12.88 22.00 -0.09
N GLY A 209 -12.12 22.13 1.01
CA GLY A 209 -12.54 21.72 2.35
C GLY A 209 -11.41 21.14 3.19
N ILE A 210 -11.79 20.61 4.36
CA ILE A 210 -10.84 20.03 5.32
C ILE A 210 -10.99 18.51 5.29
N TYR A 211 -9.87 17.83 5.13
CA TYR A 211 -9.76 16.38 5.06
C TYR A 211 -8.89 15.86 6.19
N CYS A 212 -9.23 14.68 6.72
CA CYS A 212 -8.38 13.98 7.67
C CYS A 212 -7.24 13.28 6.93
N ASN A 213 -6.01 13.45 7.40
CA ASN A 213 -4.88 12.65 6.95
C ASN A 213 -5.06 11.22 7.42
N VAL A 214 -5.44 10.33 6.51
CA VAL A 214 -5.80 8.96 6.86
C VAL A 214 -4.58 8.09 7.22
N ILE A 215 -3.36 8.61 7.03
CA ILE A 215 -2.12 7.95 7.46
C ILE A 215 -1.96 8.00 8.98
N ASP A 216 -2.36 9.09 9.64
CA ASP A 216 -2.15 9.28 11.08
C ASP A 216 -3.44 9.43 11.90
N GLY A 217 -4.60 9.52 11.25
CA GLY A 217 -5.89 9.66 11.93
C GLY A 217 -7.08 9.12 11.15
N ASP A 218 -8.23 9.27 11.78
CA ASP A 218 -9.54 8.86 11.31
C ASP A 218 -10.49 10.08 11.40
N VAL A 219 -11.58 10.05 10.64
CA VAL A 219 -12.70 10.97 10.88
C VAL A 219 -13.43 10.53 12.16
N SER A 220 -13.80 11.48 13.02
CA SER A 220 -14.67 11.19 14.15
C SER A 220 -16.03 10.66 13.72
N GLU A 221 -16.70 9.95 14.63
CA GLU A 221 -17.99 9.31 14.37
C GLU A 221 -19.08 10.31 13.96
N ASP A 222 -19.03 11.53 14.47
CA ASP A 222 -19.92 12.65 14.12
C ASP A 222 -19.49 13.43 12.87
N GLY A 223 -18.37 13.08 12.25
CA GLY A 223 -17.86 13.72 11.04
C GLY A 223 -17.25 15.11 11.23
N SER A 224 -17.11 15.60 12.47
CA SER A 224 -16.76 17.00 12.75
C SER A 224 -15.27 17.27 12.96
N GLN A 225 -14.48 16.23 13.24
CA GLN A 225 -13.06 16.37 13.57
C GLN A 225 -12.22 15.18 13.09
N CYS A 226 -10.91 15.39 13.03
CA CYS A 226 -9.95 14.33 12.74
C CYS A 226 -9.25 13.92 14.04
N THR A 227 -9.02 12.62 14.23
CA THR A 227 -8.20 12.14 15.35
C THR A 227 -6.70 12.38 15.15
N GLY A 228 -6.30 12.66 13.90
CA GLY A 228 -4.94 12.99 13.48
C GLY A 228 -4.84 14.37 12.83
N SER A 229 -3.86 14.53 11.94
CA SER A 229 -3.64 15.79 11.23
C SER A 229 -4.68 16.03 10.13
N THR A 230 -4.81 17.28 9.71
CA THR A 230 -5.74 17.69 8.65
C THR A 230 -4.99 18.25 7.44
N VAL A 231 -5.64 18.20 6.28
CA VAL A 231 -5.23 18.87 5.05
C VAL A 231 -6.38 19.76 4.58
N THR A 232 -6.09 21.04 4.37
CA THR A 232 -7.05 21.99 3.80
C THR A 232 -6.77 22.11 2.31
N VAL A 233 -7.83 21.93 1.50
CA VAL A 233 -7.84 22.18 0.06
C VAL A 233 -8.58 23.50 -0.18
N ASP A 234 -7.93 24.45 -0.86
CA ASP A 234 -8.53 25.74 -1.22
C ASP A 234 -9.52 25.62 -2.41
N ASP A 235 -10.20 26.73 -2.74
CA ASP A 235 -11.18 26.79 -3.83
C ASP A 235 -10.54 26.56 -5.21
N GLU A 236 -9.23 26.72 -5.34
CA GLU A 236 -8.45 26.40 -6.54
C GLU A 236 -7.90 24.96 -6.54
N GLY A 237 -8.25 24.14 -5.54
CA GLY A 237 -7.82 22.74 -5.44
C GLY A 237 -6.37 22.57 -4.95
N ARG A 238 -5.73 23.62 -4.42
CA ARG A 238 -4.38 23.54 -3.87
C ARG A 238 -4.40 23.19 -2.39
N ALA A 239 -3.39 22.42 -1.96
CA ALA A 239 -3.20 22.05 -0.57
C ALA A 239 -1.75 22.25 -0.15
N GLU A 240 -1.51 22.97 0.93
CA GLU A 240 -0.19 23.01 1.58
C GLU A 240 -0.04 21.76 2.45
N ILE A 241 0.90 20.89 2.07
CA ILE A 241 1.12 19.60 2.73
C ILE A 241 2.55 19.54 3.26
N SER A 242 2.67 19.19 4.54
CA SER A 242 3.93 18.89 5.21
C SER A 242 4.01 17.40 5.53
N VAL A 243 5.07 16.73 5.08
CA VAL A 243 5.32 15.30 5.30
C VAL A 243 6.69 15.14 5.97
N PRO A 244 6.74 14.61 7.21
CA PRO A 244 8.01 14.25 7.84
C PRO A 244 8.86 13.30 6.98
N PHE A 245 10.15 13.21 7.28
CA PHE A 245 11.02 12.23 6.61
C PHE A 245 10.49 10.81 6.87
N ARG A 246 10.53 9.94 5.85
CA ARG A 246 10.01 8.56 5.91
C ARG A 246 8.56 8.48 6.39
N ASN A 247 7.69 9.29 5.80
CA ASN A 247 6.26 9.30 6.11
C ASN A 247 5.41 9.58 4.86
N ALA A 248 4.09 9.55 4.99
CA ALA A 248 3.14 9.87 3.94
C ALA A 248 1.99 10.74 4.49
N VAL A 249 1.28 11.36 3.57
CA VAL A 249 -0.04 11.99 3.80
C VAL A 249 -0.98 11.47 2.73
N ALA A 250 -2.19 11.07 3.12
CA ALA A 250 -3.22 10.65 2.19
C ALA A 250 -4.59 11.19 2.62
N VAL A 251 -5.36 11.68 1.65
CA VAL A 251 -6.70 12.23 1.86
C VAL A 251 -7.64 11.77 0.76
N HIS A 252 -8.92 11.54 1.08
CA HIS A 252 -9.93 11.16 0.11
C HIS A 252 -11.30 11.73 0.47
N VAL A 253 -12.22 11.74 -0.49
CA VAL A 253 -13.57 12.32 -0.34
C VAL A 253 -14.40 11.73 0.80
N GLY A 254 -14.17 10.46 1.13
CA GLY A 254 -14.78 9.78 2.28
C GLY A 254 -14.19 10.17 3.64
N ALA A 255 -13.10 10.94 3.66
CA ALA A 255 -12.45 11.44 4.87
C ALA A 255 -12.51 12.98 4.98
N LYS A 256 -13.49 13.60 4.30
CA LYS A 256 -13.76 15.04 4.36
C LYS A 256 -14.65 15.34 5.57
N LEU A 257 -14.33 16.38 6.33
CA LEU A 257 -15.16 16.84 7.45
C LEU A 257 -16.50 17.40 6.97
N SER A 258 -17.55 17.08 7.72
CA SER A 258 -18.91 17.61 7.53
C SER A 258 -19.08 18.83 8.43
N TRP A 259 -19.46 19.97 7.86
CA TRP A 259 -19.83 21.17 8.60
C TRP A 259 -21.34 21.29 8.70
#